data_AF-A0A7C1RX26-F1
#
_entry.id   AF-A0A7C1RX26-F1
#
_cell.length_a   1.000
_cell.length_b   1.000
_cell.length_c   1.000
_cell.angle_alpha   90.00
_cell.angle_beta   90.00
_cell.angle_gamma   90.00
#
_symmetry.space_group_name_H-M   'P 1'
#
loop_
_entity.id
_entity.type
_entity.pdbx_description
1 polymer ?
#
loop_
_entity_poly.entity_id
_entity_poly.type
_entity_poly.pdbx_seq_one_letter_code
_entity_poly.pdbx_strand_id
1 'polypeptide(L)'
;MRAILALEDGTVFEGKSFAALGERTGEVVFNTSMTGYQEILTDPSYQGQMVTMTYPLIGNYGVNEADSESSHPHLEGFIVKECSRSFSNWRAEKSLPDFLREHKIIGIEGIDTRALTRHIRLTGAMKGIISTQGMDKGRLV
;
A
#
# COMPACT_ATOMS: atom_id res chain seq x y z
N MET A 1 -5.38 10.37 -7.86
CA MET A 1 -5.65 9.94 -9.26
C MET A 1 -6.30 8.56 -9.23
N ARG A 2 -7.05 8.10 -10.25
CA ARG A 2 -7.61 6.73 -10.21
C ARG A 2 -6.48 5.68 -10.25
N ALA A 3 -6.71 4.56 -9.58
CA ALA A 3 -5.78 3.42 -9.55
C ALA A 3 -6.56 2.11 -9.48
N ILE A 4 -5.95 1.04 -9.99
CA ILE A 4 -6.51 -0.31 -10.00
C ILE A 4 -5.50 -1.25 -9.37
N LEU A 5 -5.98 -2.13 -8.49
CA LEU A 5 -5.27 -3.35 -8.09
C LEU A 5 -5.95 -4.53 -8.78
N ALA A 6 -5.24 -5.21 -9.68
CA ALA A 6 -5.70 -6.45 -10.29
C ALA A 6 -4.91 -7.62 -9.70
N LEU A 7 -5.59 -8.72 -9.40
CA LEU A 7 -5.02 -9.96 -8.89
C LEU A 7 -4.92 -11.00 -10.00
N GLU A 8 -4.00 -11.94 -9.88
CA GLU A 8 -3.75 -12.99 -10.89
C GLU A 8 -4.97 -13.89 -11.17
N ASP A 9 -5.94 -13.94 -10.27
CA ASP A 9 -7.18 -14.69 -10.44
C ASP A 9 -8.30 -13.91 -11.17
N GLY A 10 -7.99 -12.68 -11.61
CA GLY A 10 -8.91 -11.78 -12.30
C GLY A 10 -9.76 -10.91 -11.39
N THR A 11 -9.59 -11.00 -10.06
CA THR A 11 -10.24 -10.08 -9.14
C THR A 11 -9.65 -8.67 -9.27
N VAL A 12 -10.51 -7.66 -9.37
CA VAL A 12 -10.08 -6.27 -9.55
C VAL A 12 -10.67 -5.37 -8.47
N PHE A 13 -9.82 -4.56 -7.84
CA PHE A 13 -10.19 -3.53 -6.89
C PHE A 13 -9.86 -2.15 -7.45
N GLU A 14 -10.85 -1.26 -7.42
CA GLU A 14 -10.67 0.13 -7.83
C GLU A 14 -10.42 1.03 -6.62
N GLY A 15 -9.48 1.95 -6.76
CA GLY A 15 -9.11 2.88 -5.73
C GLY A 15 -8.55 4.19 -6.30
N LYS A 16 -7.83 4.91 -5.46
CA LYS A 16 -7.14 6.14 -5.82
C LYS A 16 -5.69 6.04 -5.41
N SER A 17 -4.77 6.41 -6.29
CA SER A 17 -3.39 6.64 -5.88
C SER A 17 -3.29 7.94 -5.07
N PHE A 18 -2.60 7.86 -3.94
CA PHE A 18 -2.29 8.97 -3.03
C PHE A 18 -0.80 9.33 -2.98
N ALA A 19 0.08 8.49 -3.54
CA ALA A 19 1.52 8.66 -3.53
C ALA A 19 2.11 8.67 -4.96
N ALA A 20 3.07 7.78 -5.26
CA ALA A 20 3.69 7.70 -6.57
C ALA A 20 2.72 7.16 -7.64
N LEU A 21 3.09 7.41 -8.90
CA LEU A 21 2.37 6.95 -10.09
C LEU A 21 3.26 5.98 -10.89
N GLY A 22 2.62 5.13 -11.68
CA GLY A 22 3.25 4.07 -12.46
C GLY A 22 2.46 2.76 -12.39
N GLU A 23 3.19 1.68 -12.68
CA GLU A 23 2.76 0.30 -12.53
C GLU A 23 3.78 -0.46 -11.68
N ARG A 24 3.29 -1.32 -10.78
CA ARG A 24 4.12 -2.19 -9.94
C ARG A 24 3.46 -3.54 -9.79
N THR A 25 4.27 -4.59 -9.81
CA THR A 25 3.86 -5.98 -9.63
C THR A 25 4.51 -6.53 -8.36
N GLY A 26 3.85 -7.47 -7.70
CA GLY A 26 4.32 -8.03 -6.44
C GLY A 26 3.30 -9.01 -5.86
N GLU A 27 3.72 -9.75 -4.84
CA GLU A 27 2.82 -10.63 -4.10
C GLU A 27 1.96 -9.81 -3.14
N VAL A 28 0.63 -9.94 -3.21
CA VAL A 28 -0.28 -9.21 -2.33
C VAL A 28 -0.42 -9.95 -1.01
N VAL A 29 0.05 -9.31 0.05
CA VAL A 29 -0.04 -9.80 1.43
C VAL A 29 -0.89 -8.84 2.26
N PHE A 30 -1.32 -9.28 3.44
CA PHE A 30 -2.02 -8.42 4.39
C PHE A 30 -1.33 -8.41 5.75
N ASN A 31 -1.34 -7.26 6.42
CA ASN A 31 -0.82 -7.10 7.77
C ASN A 31 -1.93 -6.60 8.71
N THR A 32 -2.02 -7.22 9.89
CA THR A 32 -3.08 -6.96 10.88
C THR A 32 -2.69 -5.93 11.96
N SER A 33 -1.47 -5.41 11.91
CA SER A 33 -1.01 -4.35 12.79
C SER A 33 -1.85 -3.09 12.63
N MET A 34 -2.28 -2.53 13.75
CA MET A 34 -3.06 -1.28 13.80
C MET A 34 -2.18 -0.03 13.85
N THR A 35 -0.91 -0.22 14.20
CA THR A 35 0.13 0.80 14.33
C THR A 35 1.43 0.24 13.74
N GLY A 36 2.46 1.07 13.65
CA GLY A 36 3.77 0.63 13.16
C GLY A 36 3.83 0.51 11.64
N TYR A 37 3.06 1.33 10.91
CA TYR A 37 3.04 1.25 9.45
C TYR A 37 4.36 1.69 8.84
N GLN A 38 5.15 2.55 9.49
CA GLN A 38 6.42 3.01 8.94
C GLN A 38 7.46 1.90 8.99
N GLU A 39 7.53 1.22 10.12
CA GLU A 39 8.37 0.06 10.41
C GLU A 39 8.08 -1.03 9.37
N ILE A 40 6.80 -1.30 9.10
CA ILE A 40 6.34 -2.21 8.04
C ILE A 40 6.81 -1.74 6.65
N LEU A 41 6.77 -0.43 6.37
CA LEU A 41 7.20 0.07 5.07
C LEU A 41 8.70 -0.19 4.82
N THR A 42 9.50 -0.06 5.87
CA THR A 42 10.97 -0.18 5.84
C THR A 42 11.50 -1.57 6.18
N ASP A 43 10.65 -2.54 6.48
CA ASP A 43 11.09 -3.90 6.78
C ASP A 43 11.56 -4.62 5.48
N PRO A 44 12.83 -5.07 5.39
CA PRO A 44 13.37 -5.76 4.21
C PRO A 44 12.62 -7.03 3.82
N SER A 45 11.86 -7.62 4.75
CA SER A 45 11.08 -8.85 4.53
C SER A 45 9.96 -8.66 3.50
N TYR A 46 9.48 -7.43 3.29
CA TYR A 46 8.43 -7.12 2.31
C TYR A 46 8.95 -6.88 0.89
N GLN A 47 10.24 -7.12 0.61
CA GLN A 47 10.77 -6.99 -0.74
C GLN A 47 9.98 -7.84 -1.75
N GLY A 48 9.50 -7.21 -2.82
CA GLY A 48 8.68 -7.88 -3.84
C GLY A 48 7.21 -8.08 -3.47
N GLN A 49 6.78 -7.56 -2.31
CA GLN A 49 5.41 -7.70 -1.83
C GLN A 49 4.64 -6.38 -1.87
N MET A 50 3.32 -6.46 -2.00
CA MET A 50 2.39 -5.35 -1.80
C MET A 50 1.63 -5.56 -0.50
N VAL A 51 1.76 -4.61 0.42
CA VAL A 51 1.21 -4.77 1.76
C VAL A 51 -0.16 -4.11 1.85
N THR A 52 -1.16 -4.92 2.20
CA THR A 52 -2.51 -4.47 2.53
C THR A 52 -2.67 -4.30 4.04
N MET A 53 -2.94 -3.09 4.48
CA MET A 53 -3.26 -2.83 5.89
C MET A 53 -4.72 -3.18 6.18
N THR A 54 -4.97 -3.96 7.23
CA THR A 54 -6.34 -4.23 7.67
C THR A 54 -6.94 -3.09 8.48
N TYR A 55 -6.11 -2.32 9.21
CA TYR A 55 -6.56 -1.14 9.92
C TYR A 55 -6.93 -0.04 8.91
N PRO A 56 -8.13 0.56 9.00
CA PRO A 56 -8.68 1.34 7.89
C PRO A 56 -8.02 2.71 7.70
N LEU A 57 -7.53 3.34 8.78
CA LEU A 57 -6.98 4.70 8.74
C LEU A 57 -5.47 4.67 8.92
N ILE A 58 -4.72 4.94 7.85
CA ILE A 58 -3.25 4.84 7.87
C ILE A 58 -2.62 6.20 7.55
N GLY A 59 -1.51 6.54 8.20
CA GLY A 59 -0.83 7.84 8.07
C GLY A 59 -1.22 8.88 9.13
N ASN A 60 -1.99 8.49 10.15
CA ASN A 60 -2.50 9.38 11.20
C ASN A 60 -1.39 10.02 12.06
N TYR A 61 -0.23 9.37 12.21
CA TYR A 61 0.90 9.90 12.97
C TYR A 61 2.09 10.34 12.11
N GLY A 62 1.92 10.41 10.79
CA GLY A 62 3.00 10.83 9.88
C GLY A 62 4.14 9.83 9.84
N VAL A 63 5.34 10.29 9.47
CA VAL A 63 6.58 9.51 9.52
C VAL A 63 7.70 10.34 10.16
N ASN A 64 8.75 9.66 10.64
CA ASN A 64 9.95 10.28 11.22
C ASN A 64 11.19 9.39 11.03
N GLU A 65 12.39 9.95 11.07
CA GLU A 65 13.59 9.14 10.80
C GLU A 65 13.82 7.97 11.79
N ALA A 66 13.42 8.12 13.05
CA ALA A 66 13.72 7.15 14.12
C ALA A 66 12.89 5.86 14.08
N ASP A 67 11.75 5.84 13.38
CA ASP A 67 10.89 4.66 13.23
C ASP A 67 11.17 3.89 11.91
N SER A 68 12.29 4.17 11.24
CA SER A 68 12.73 3.41 10.07
C SER A 68 13.61 2.22 10.47
N GLU A 69 13.18 1.00 10.14
CA GLU A 69 13.92 -0.25 10.40
C GLU A 69 15.05 -0.51 9.38
N SER A 70 15.05 0.22 8.27
CA SER A 70 16.09 0.17 7.24
C SER A 70 16.29 1.52 6.56
N SER A 71 17.24 1.59 5.63
CA SER A 71 17.57 2.82 4.89
C SER A 71 16.51 3.27 3.89
N HIS A 72 15.57 2.41 3.49
CA HIS A 72 14.52 2.76 2.54
C HIS A 72 13.32 1.79 2.60
N PRO A 73 12.14 2.18 2.10
CA PRO A 73 11.04 1.25 1.92
C PRO A 73 11.40 0.09 0.98
N HIS A 74 10.92 -1.12 1.27
CA HIS A 74 11.24 -2.33 0.50
C HIS A 74 10.06 -2.93 -0.28
N LEU A 75 8.82 -2.67 0.14
CA LEU A 75 7.62 -3.12 -0.56
C LEU A 75 7.45 -2.48 -1.95
N GLU A 76 6.72 -3.18 -2.81
CA GLU A 76 6.39 -2.74 -4.18
C GLU A 76 5.12 -1.87 -4.24
N GLY A 77 4.25 -1.98 -3.24
CA GLY A 77 3.01 -1.20 -3.19
C GLY A 77 2.32 -1.23 -1.84
N PHE A 78 1.65 -0.13 -1.49
CA PHE A 78 0.98 0.03 -0.20
C PHE A 78 -0.53 0.22 -0.37
N ILE A 79 -1.32 -0.67 0.20
CA ILE A 79 -2.77 -0.75 -0.01
C ILE A 79 -3.49 -0.45 1.30
N VAL A 80 -4.31 0.60 1.31
CA VAL A 80 -5.03 1.05 2.52
C VAL A 80 -6.50 1.31 2.20
N LYS A 81 -7.35 1.33 3.24
CA LYS A 81 -8.74 1.75 3.07
C LYS A 81 -8.84 3.27 2.93
N GLU A 82 -8.18 3.99 3.83
CA GLU A 82 -8.15 5.46 3.86
C GLU A 82 -6.78 5.95 4.29
N CYS A 83 -6.17 6.81 3.48
CA CYS A 83 -4.96 7.53 3.89
C CYS A 83 -5.37 8.81 4.62
N SER A 84 -4.82 9.02 5.82
CA SER A 84 -5.09 10.22 6.61
C SER A 84 -4.63 11.47 5.87
N ARG A 85 -5.52 12.44 5.71
CA ARG A 85 -5.24 13.71 5.02
C ARG A 85 -4.27 14.61 5.81
N SER A 86 -4.23 14.43 7.12
CA SER A 86 -3.35 15.14 8.04
C SER A 86 -2.76 14.15 9.02
N PHE A 87 -1.54 14.41 9.46
CA PHE A 87 -0.93 13.69 10.56
C PHE A 87 -0.91 14.54 11.82
N SER A 88 -0.98 13.90 12.99
CA SER A 88 -0.92 14.58 14.29
C SER A 88 -0.16 13.72 15.29
N ASN A 89 1.16 13.90 15.33
CA ASN A 89 2.04 13.31 16.33
C ASN A 89 3.23 14.26 16.55
N TRP A 90 3.66 14.42 17.80
CA TRP A 90 4.76 15.31 18.16
C TRP A 90 6.10 14.90 17.54
N ARG A 91 6.26 13.62 17.19
CA ARG A 91 7.43 13.07 16.49
C ARG A 91 7.37 13.23 14.97
N ALA A 92 6.21 13.59 14.41
CA ALA A 92 6.01 13.55 12.97
C ALA A 92 6.78 14.65 12.25
N GLU A 93 7.54 14.27 11.24
CA GLU A 93 8.35 15.19 10.43
C GLU A 93 7.77 15.38 9.03
N LYS A 94 7.14 14.34 8.48
CA LYS A 94 6.54 14.36 7.13
C LYS A 94 5.22 13.58 7.08
N SER A 95 4.46 13.82 6.02
CA SER A 95 3.28 13.01 5.71
C SER A 95 3.67 11.67 5.09
N LEU A 96 2.87 10.64 5.34
CA LEU A 96 3.03 9.33 4.69
C LEU A 96 2.99 9.43 3.15
N PRO A 97 2.06 10.17 2.53
CA PRO A 97 2.08 10.37 1.07
C PRO A 97 3.37 10.98 0.53
N ASP A 98 3.97 11.95 1.24
CA ASP A 98 5.22 12.59 0.81
C ASP A 98 6.38 11.60 0.89
N PHE A 99 6.48 10.85 2.00
CA PHE A 99 7.48 9.79 2.17
C PHE A 99 7.43 8.74 1.05
N LEU A 100 6.24 8.23 0.75
CA LEU A 100 6.08 7.26 -0.34
C LEU A 100 6.43 7.85 -1.71
N ARG A 101 6.14 9.14 -1.96
CA ARG A 101 6.52 9.81 -3.22
C ARG A 101 8.03 9.98 -3.35
N GLU A 102 8.72 10.36 -2.28
CA GLU A 102 10.19 10.46 -2.24
C GLU A 102 10.85 9.13 -2.63
N HIS A 103 10.30 8.02 -2.14
CA HIS A 103 10.79 6.66 -2.42
C HIS A 103 10.17 6.00 -3.66
N LYS A 104 9.34 6.72 -4.42
CA LYS A 104 8.67 6.22 -5.64
C LYS A 104 7.82 4.96 -5.41
N ILE A 105 7.22 4.83 -4.22
CA ILE A 105 6.31 3.74 -3.86
C ILE A 105 4.87 4.14 -4.19
N ILE A 106 4.15 3.22 -4.83
CA ILE A 106 2.75 3.44 -5.19
C ILE A 106 1.88 3.11 -3.97
N GLY A 107 1.12 4.10 -3.51
CA GLY A 107 0.12 3.96 -2.46
C GLY A 107 -1.28 4.06 -3.05
N ILE A 108 -2.14 3.09 -2.77
CA ILE A 108 -3.54 3.05 -3.20
C ILE A 108 -4.49 3.07 -2.00
N GLU A 109 -5.47 3.97 -2.04
CA GLU A 109 -6.53 4.11 -1.03
C GLU A 109 -7.92 3.88 -1.63
N GLY A 110 -8.93 3.73 -0.77
CA GLY A 110 -10.33 3.55 -1.16
C GLY A 110 -10.72 2.11 -1.47
N ILE A 111 -9.77 1.18 -1.46
CA ILE A 111 -10.02 -0.26 -1.66
C ILE A 111 -10.75 -0.84 -0.44
N ASP A 112 -11.68 -1.76 -0.66
CA ASP A 112 -12.20 -2.59 0.43
C ASP A 112 -11.13 -3.61 0.89
N THR A 113 -10.25 -3.14 1.79
CA THR A 113 -9.16 -3.96 2.33
C THR A 113 -9.66 -5.16 3.10
N ARG A 114 -10.90 -5.14 3.62
CA ARG A 114 -11.52 -6.30 4.28
C ARG A 114 -11.92 -7.36 3.26
N ALA A 115 -12.51 -6.96 2.12
CA ALA A 115 -12.80 -7.88 1.03
C ALA A 115 -11.52 -8.51 0.48
N LEU A 116 -10.48 -7.68 0.23
CA LEU A 116 -9.16 -8.14 -0.23
C LEU A 116 -8.50 -9.11 0.76
N THR A 117 -8.50 -8.77 2.06
CA THR A 117 -7.94 -9.64 3.10
C THR A 117 -8.67 -10.98 3.18
N ARG A 118 -10.02 -10.96 3.12
CA ARG A 118 -10.81 -12.19 3.11
C ARG A 118 -10.52 -13.05 1.90
N HIS A 119 -10.33 -12.42 0.74
CA HIS A 119 -9.99 -13.08 -0.52
C HIS A 119 -8.66 -13.81 -0.39
N ILE A 120 -7.58 -13.10 -0.10
CA ILE A 120 -6.23 -13.65 0.09
C ILE A 120 -6.21 -14.76 1.15
N ARG A 121 -6.96 -14.60 2.25
CA ARG A 121 -7.04 -15.62 3.29
C ARG A 121 -7.68 -16.93 2.82
N LEU A 122 -8.61 -16.87 1.86
CA LEU A 122 -9.32 -18.05 1.34
C LEU A 122 -8.58 -18.70 0.17
N THR A 123 -7.94 -17.91 -0.69
CA THR A 123 -7.30 -18.38 -1.92
C THR A 123 -5.79 -18.57 -1.81
N GLY A 124 -5.16 -18.00 -0.77
CA GLY A 124 -3.72 -17.89 -0.65
C GLY A 124 -3.18 -16.55 -1.14
N ALA A 125 -1.91 -16.27 -0.78
CA ALA A 125 -1.17 -15.13 -1.32
C ALA A 125 -0.96 -15.32 -2.83
N MET A 126 -1.05 -14.23 -3.57
CA MET A 126 -1.09 -14.25 -5.02
C MET A 126 -0.46 -13.00 -5.60
N LYS A 127 -0.04 -13.06 -6.86
CA LYS A 127 0.50 -11.88 -7.54
C LYS A 127 -0.62 -10.88 -7.82
N GLY A 128 -0.26 -9.61 -7.73
CA GLY A 128 -1.09 -8.51 -8.18
C GLY A 128 -0.29 -7.47 -8.91
N ILE A 129 -1.01 -6.60 -9.60
CA ILE A 129 -0.48 -5.40 -10.24
C ILE A 129 -1.27 -4.18 -9.75
N ILE A 130 -0.57 -3.17 -9.26
CA ILE A 130 -1.15 -1.84 -9.09
C ILE A 130 -0.83 -1.05 -10.35
N SER A 131 -1.85 -0.51 -11.00
CA SER A 131 -1.70 0.40 -12.13
C SER A 131 -2.43 1.72 -11.89
N THR A 132 -1.75 2.80 -12.24
CA THR A 132 -2.30 4.16 -12.30
C THR A 132 -2.36 4.70 -13.73
N GLN A 133 -1.96 3.88 -14.71
CA GLN A 133 -1.85 4.24 -16.13
C GLN A 133 -2.53 3.18 -16.98
N GLY A 134 -3.49 3.54 -17.82
CA GLY A 134 -4.22 2.55 -18.62
C GLY A 134 -5.16 1.71 -17.74
N MET A 135 -6.41 2.18 -17.61
CA MET A 135 -7.45 1.55 -16.78
C MET A 135 -8.08 0.32 -17.45
N ASP A 136 -7.35 -0.34 -18.35
CA ASP A 136 -7.85 -1.49 -19.09
C ASP A 136 -7.68 -2.76 -18.25
N LYS A 137 -8.79 -3.22 -17.66
CA LYS A 137 -8.82 -4.38 -16.79
C LYS A 137 -8.36 -5.65 -17.50
N GLY A 138 -8.60 -5.77 -18.81
CA GLY A 138 -8.22 -6.96 -19.58
C GLY A 138 -6.72 -7.06 -19.89
N ARG A 139 -5.97 -5.95 -19.72
CA ARG A 139 -4.52 -5.92 -19.88
C ARG A 139 -3.77 -6.29 -18.58
N LEU A 140 -4.43 -6.10 -17.44
CA LEU A 140 -3.81 -6.17 -16.11
C LEU A 140 -3.99 -7.54 -15.42
N VAL A 141 -4.79 -8.43 -16.01
CA VAL A 141 -5.06 -9.80 -15.54
C VAL A 141 -4.38 -10.80 -16.45
#